data_AF-A0A412IFQ5-F1
#
_entry.id   AF-A0A412IFQ5-F1
#
_cell.length_a   1.000
_cell.length_b   1.000
_cell.length_c   1.000
_cell.angle_alpha   90.00
_cell.angle_beta   90.00
_cell.angle_gamma   90.00
#
_symmetry.space_group_name_H-M   'P 1'
#
loop_
_entity.id
_entity.type
_entity.pdbx_description
1 polymer ?
#
loop_
_entity_poly.entity_id
_entity_poly.type
_entity_poly.pdbx_seq_one_letter_code
_entity_poly.pdbx_strand_id
1 'polypeptide(L)'
;MRDGITGEWIIIPGNTKKYHKATPWSEKQEKIINSILKELGLEKMYALDWNHDCFEFSPMEDISMNYNYYDPDRQCQVYFPTYYPDGDYYFFIDSTWNCGIFGHPWRNEIIVMGKELIKRFEKNKEILGL
;
A
#
# COMPACT_ATOMS: atom_id res chain seq x y z
N MET A 1 16.83 -11.10 -18.91
CA MET A 1 16.45 -12.11 -17.90
C MET A 1 17.16 -11.70 -16.62
N ARG A 2 16.44 -11.27 -15.58
CA ARG A 2 17.02 -11.12 -14.24
C ARG A 2 16.66 -12.39 -13.49
N ASP A 3 17.69 -13.06 -13.00
CA ASP A 3 17.62 -14.36 -12.36
C ASP A 3 16.58 -14.40 -11.24
N GLY A 4 15.91 -15.54 -11.14
CA GLY A 4 14.89 -15.81 -10.13
C GLY A 4 15.45 -15.60 -8.73
N ILE A 5 15.09 -14.48 -8.11
CA ILE A 5 15.20 -14.32 -6.67
C ILE A 5 14.16 -15.25 -6.06
N THR A 6 14.54 -16.51 -5.87
CA THR A 6 13.72 -17.55 -5.24
C THR A 6 13.91 -17.43 -3.74
N GLY A 7 13.05 -16.62 -3.11
CA GLY A 7 13.08 -16.37 -1.67
C GLY A 7 12.04 -15.31 -1.28
N GLU A 8 11.57 -15.36 -0.03
CA GLU A 8 10.75 -14.28 0.53
C GLU A 8 11.56 -12.98 0.50
N TRP A 9 10.97 -11.92 -0.08
CA TRP A 9 11.63 -10.62 -0.21
C TRP A 9 11.44 -9.75 1.03
N ILE A 10 10.48 -10.09 1.88
CA ILE A 10 10.23 -9.47 3.16
C ILE A 10 9.67 -10.53 4.12
N ILE A 11 10.15 -10.49 5.36
CA ILE A 11 9.61 -11.32 6.45
C ILE A 11 8.97 -10.36 7.43
N ILE A 12 7.65 -10.47 7.54
CA ILE A 12 6.85 -9.61 8.43
C ILE A 12 6.34 -10.47 9.58
N PRO A 13 6.66 -10.13 10.84
CA PRO A 13 6.16 -10.88 11.98
C PRO A 13 4.63 -10.74 12.08
N GLY A 14 3.94 -11.83 12.44
CA GLY A 14 2.50 -11.81 12.67
C GLY A 14 1.68 -12.44 11.55
N ASN A 15 0.45 -11.96 11.35
CA ASN A 15 -0.47 -12.54 10.38
C ASN A 15 -0.34 -11.77 9.07
N THR A 16 0.19 -12.45 8.05
CA THR A 16 0.36 -11.90 6.72
C THR A 16 -0.29 -12.78 5.68
N LYS A 17 -0.80 -12.17 4.61
CA LYS A 17 -1.24 -12.88 3.42
C LYS A 17 -0.64 -12.24 2.17
N LYS A 18 -0.11 -13.08 1.28
CA LYS A 18 0.47 -12.69 0.00
C LYS A 18 -0.59 -12.84 -1.08
N TYR A 19 -0.69 -11.84 -1.95
CA TYR A 19 -1.55 -11.80 -3.12
C TYR A 19 -0.73 -11.55 -4.36
N HIS A 20 -1.21 -12.05 -5.50
CA HIS A 20 -0.67 -11.71 -6.80
C HIS A 20 -1.58 -10.68 -7.47
N LYS A 21 -1.01 -9.55 -7.87
CA LYS A 21 -1.74 -8.47 -8.56
C LYS A 21 -0.91 -7.99 -9.73
N ALA A 22 -1.27 -8.42 -10.94
CA ALA A 22 -0.46 -8.20 -12.15
C ALA A 22 -0.60 -6.81 -12.79
N THR A 23 -1.60 -6.04 -12.35
CA THR A 23 -1.91 -4.72 -12.90
C THR A 23 -2.05 -3.71 -11.76
N PRO A 24 -1.89 -2.40 -12.00
CA PRO A 24 -2.18 -1.39 -10.97
C PRO A 24 -3.62 -1.45 -10.46
N TRP A 25 -3.86 -0.87 -9.28
CA TRP A 25 -5.23 -0.65 -8.79
C TRP A 25 -5.93 0.37 -9.69
N SER A 26 -7.18 0.08 -10.07
CA SER A 26 -8.07 1.10 -10.62
C SER A 26 -8.51 2.07 -9.53
N GLU A 27 -8.99 3.26 -9.91
CA GLU A 27 -9.53 4.24 -8.96
C GLU A 27 -10.63 3.66 -8.05
N LYS A 28 -11.46 2.75 -8.58
CA LYS A 28 -12.49 2.04 -7.80
C LYS A 28 -11.85 1.13 -6.74
N GLN A 29 -10.75 0.45 -7.07
CA GLN A 29 -10.06 -0.45 -6.15
C GLN A 29 -9.30 0.33 -5.07
N GLU A 30 -8.63 1.43 -5.44
CA GLU A 30 -8.02 2.38 -4.51
C GLU A 30 -9.05 2.90 -3.48
N LYS A 31 -10.24 3.30 -3.95
CA LYS A 31 -11.34 3.73 -3.06
C LYS A 31 -11.81 2.62 -2.11
N ILE A 32 -11.81 1.36 -2.55
CA ILE A 32 -12.13 0.22 -1.67
C ILE A 32 -11.06 0.05 -0.61
N ILE A 33 -9.77 0.16 -0.97
CA ILE A 33 -8.67 0.07 0.00
C ILE A 33 -8.75 1.21 1.01
N ASN A 34 -8.98 2.45 0.56
CA ASN A 34 -9.23 3.60 1.46
C ASN A 34 -10.40 3.33 2.42
N SER A 35 -11.54 2.85 1.91
CA SER A 35 -12.70 2.50 2.76
C SER A 35 -12.35 1.45 3.80
N ILE A 36 -11.59 0.42 3.41
CA ILE A 36 -11.15 -0.64 4.32
C ILE A 36 -10.28 -0.08 5.44
N LEU A 37 -9.31 0.79 5.13
CA LEU A 37 -8.42 1.40 6.12
C LEU A 37 -9.20 2.34 7.06
N LYS A 38 -10.16 3.09 6.53
CA LYS A 38 -11.07 3.96 7.28
C LYS A 38 -11.99 3.17 8.22
N GLU A 39 -12.59 2.08 7.74
CA GLU A 39 -13.43 1.18 8.53
C GLU A 39 -12.67 0.43 9.64
N LEU A 40 -11.36 0.27 9.50
CA LEU A 40 -10.49 -0.27 10.54
C LEU A 40 -10.19 0.76 11.64
N GLY A 41 -10.56 2.03 11.44
CA GLY A 41 -10.30 3.11 12.40
C GLY A 41 -8.82 3.44 12.54
N LEU A 42 -8.04 3.23 11.47
CA LEU A 42 -6.62 3.60 11.48
C LEU A 42 -6.50 5.12 11.41
N GLU A 43 -6.03 5.73 12.49
CA GLU A 43 -5.91 7.19 12.58
C GLU A 43 -4.66 7.73 11.88
N LYS A 44 -3.58 6.94 11.86
CA LYS A 44 -2.28 7.36 11.36
C LYS A 44 -1.52 6.20 10.71
N MET A 45 -1.05 6.43 9.50
CA MET A 45 -0.23 5.51 8.71
C MET A 45 0.98 6.22 8.13
N TYR A 46 2.02 5.44 7.87
CA TYR A 46 3.20 5.86 7.12
C TYR A 46 3.12 5.26 5.72
N ALA A 47 3.34 6.10 4.71
CA ALA A 47 3.56 5.70 3.33
C ALA A 47 5.05 5.87 3.01
N LEU A 48 5.71 4.78 2.67
CA LEU A 48 7.09 4.74 2.19
C LEU A 48 7.07 4.32 0.73
N ASP A 49 7.63 5.16 -0.10
CA ASP A 49 8.03 4.85 -1.46
C ASP A 49 9.56 4.89 -1.47
N TRP A 50 10.22 3.74 -1.67
CA TRP A 50 11.63 3.51 -1.32
C TRP A 50 12.63 4.55 -1.86
N ASN A 51 12.38 5.11 -3.05
CA ASN A 51 13.26 6.11 -3.66
C ASN A 51 12.70 7.54 -3.57
N HIS A 52 11.65 7.74 -2.79
CA HIS A 52 10.90 8.99 -2.63
C HIS A 52 10.74 9.37 -1.14
N ASP A 53 10.20 10.56 -0.89
CA ASP A 53 9.92 11.03 0.47
C ASP A 53 8.91 10.09 1.16
N CYS A 54 9.11 9.85 2.46
CA CYS A 54 8.12 9.18 3.29
C CYS A 54 7.07 10.18 3.77
N PHE A 55 5.81 9.75 3.83
CA PHE A 55 4.71 10.57 4.31
C PHE A 55 4.02 9.95 5.50
N GLU A 56 3.62 10.79 6.42
CA GLU A 56 2.61 10.46 7.42
C GLU A 56 1.26 10.93 6.89
N PHE A 57 0.23 10.10 7.00
CA PHE A 57 -1.12 10.46 6.59
C PHE A 57 -2.16 9.80 7.49
N SER A 58 -3.37 10.36 7.48
CA SER A 58 -4.52 9.72 8.10
C SER A 58 -5.40 9.06 7.04
N PRO A 59 -5.67 7.75 7.11
CA PRO A 59 -6.66 7.09 6.27
C PRO A 59 -8.09 7.63 6.43
N MET A 60 -8.33 8.43 7.47
CA MET A 60 -9.62 9.10 7.69
C MET A 60 -9.80 10.29 6.75
N GLU A 61 -8.71 10.85 6.23
CA GLU A 61 -8.71 11.86 5.18
C GLU A 61 -9.03 11.17 3.84
N ASP A 62 -9.96 11.74 3.08
CA ASP A 62 -10.30 11.22 1.76
C ASP A 62 -9.21 11.65 0.75
N ILE A 63 -8.10 10.93 0.72
CA ILE A 63 -6.99 11.17 -0.20
C ILE A 63 -7.36 10.62 -1.59
N SER A 64 -7.42 11.52 -2.58
CA SER A 64 -7.72 11.17 -3.97
C SER A 64 -6.56 10.40 -4.60
N MET A 65 -6.88 9.46 -5.50
CA MET A 65 -5.87 8.84 -6.38
C MET A 65 -5.13 9.93 -7.15
N ASN A 66 -3.80 9.88 -7.18
CA ASN A 66 -2.90 10.90 -7.76
C ASN A 66 -2.89 12.26 -7.04
N TYR A 67 -3.24 12.30 -5.74
CA TYR A 67 -3.06 13.52 -4.94
C TYR A 67 -1.60 13.97 -5.01
N ASN A 68 -1.39 15.24 -5.36
CA ASN A 68 -0.06 15.85 -5.42
C ASN A 68 -0.16 17.35 -5.17
N TYR A 69 0.91 17.94 -4.65
CA TYR A 69 1.04 19.37 -4.43
C TYR A 69 2.49 19.82 -4.59
N TYR A 70 2.70 21.12 -4.85
CA TYR A 70 4.05 21.68 -4.89
C TYR A 70 4.43 22.17 -3.49
N ASP A 71 5.54 21.67 -2.95
CA ASP A 71 6.14 22.17 -1.70
C ASP A 71 7.14 23.29 -2.04
N PRO A 72 6.82 24.56 -1.73
CA PRO A 72 7.69 25.69 -2.06
C PRO A 72 8.97 25.74 -1.21
N ASP A 73 8.95 25.19 0.00
CA ASP A 73 10.10 25.21 0.92
C ASP A 73 11.14 24.19 0.47
N ARG A 74 10.69 23.01 0.02
CA ARG A 74 11.55 21.96 -0.55
C ARG A 74 11.81 22.13 -2.05
N GLN A 75 11.08 23.03 -2.72
CA GLN A 75 11.10 23.24 -4.16
C GLN A 75 10.88 21.95 -4.97
N CYS A 76 9.93 21.12 -4.53
CA CYS A 76 9.63 19.83 -5.17
C CYS A 76 8.13 19.60 -5.33
N GLN A 77 7.76 18.75 -6.28
CA GLN A 77 6.40 18.23 -6.36
C GLN A 77 6.28 17.01 -5.47
N VAL A 78 5.37 17.07 -4.50
CA VAL A 78 5.03 15.99 -3.58
C VAL A 78 3.89 15.19 -4.19
N TYR A 79 4.04 13.88 -4.25
CA TYR A 79 3.03 12.96 -4.76
C TYR A 79 2.69 11.95 -3.68
N PHE A 80 1.40 11.72 -3.46
CA PHE A 80 0.95 10.63 -2.60
C PHE A 80 0.94 9.31 -3.40
N PRO A 81 1.62 8.26 -2.94
CA PRO A 81 1.71 7.00 -3.67
C PRO A 81 0.34 6.30 -3.73
N THR A 82 0.09 5.60 -4.83
CA THR A 82 -1.02 4.63 -4.91
C THR A 82 -0.68 3.39 -4.06
N TYR A 83 -1.64 2.54 -3.71
CA TYR A 83 -1.33 1.30 -2.96
C TYR A 83 -0.67 0.22 -3.84
N TYR A 84 -0.29 0.54 -5.07
CA TYR A 84 0.38 -0.38 -5.99
C TYR A 84 1.78 0.16 -6.35
N PRO A 85 2.83 -0.67 -6.25
CA PRO A 85 4.18 -0.23 -6.56
C PRO A 85 4.35 0.10 -8.05
N ASP A 86 4.86 1.29 -8.36
CA ASP A 86 5.18 1.74 -9.74
C ASP A 86 6.70 1.73 -9.98
N GLY A 87 7.30 0.54 -9.90
CA GLY A 87 8.73 0.36 -10.13
C GLY A 87 9.60 0.39 -8.87
N ASP A 88 9.10 0.97 -7.77
CA ASP A 88 9.73 0.99 -6.44
C ASP A 88 8.95 0.19 -5.38
N TYR A 89 9.59 -0.11 -4.24
CA TYR A 89 8.92 -0.78 -3.12
C TYR A 89 8.03 0.19 -2.36
N TYR A 90 6.76 -0.18 -2.20
CA TYR A 90 5.75 0.68 -1.58
C TYR A 90 5.24 0.03 -0.29
N PHE A 91 5.46 0.67 0.86
CA PHE A 91 5.00 0.20 2.16
C PHE A 91 4.02 1.20 2.79
N PHE A 92 2.87 0.69 3.17
CA PHE A 92 1.87 1.39 3.96
C PHE A 92 1.75 0.67 5.29
N ILE A 93 2.07 1.33 6.39
CA ILE A 93 2.05 0.70 7.72
C ILE A 93 1.43 1.63 8.74
N ASP A 94 0.55 1.08 9.59
CA ASP A 94 -0.07 1.87 10.64
C ASP A 94 0.93 2.21 11.76
N SER A 95 0.65 3.29 12.48
CA SER A 95 1.53 3.79 13.55
C SER A 95 1.75 2.80 14.71
N THR A 96 0.91 1.77 14.84
CA THR A 96 1.06 0.69 15.83
C THR A 96 1.77 -0.55 15.29
N TRP A 97 2.16 -0.57 14.02
CA TRP A 97 2.90 -1.66 13.36
C TRP A 97 2.17 -3.00 13.33
N ASN A 98 0.83 -2.99 13.37
CA ASN A 98 -0.02 -4.18 13.43
C ASN A 98 -0.79 -4.44 12.13
N CYS A 99 -0.85 -3.45 11.24
CA CYS A 99 -1.60 -3.43 10.00
C CYS A 99 -0.77 -2.78 8.89
N GLY A 100 -0.76 -3.36 7.69
CA GLY A 100 -0.02 -2.76 6.59
C GLY A 100 -0.17 -3.46 5.24
N ILE A 101 0.26 -2.78 4.18
CA ILE A 101 0.25 -3.21 2.79
C ILE A 101 1.64 -2.99 2.22
N PHE A 102 2.24 -4.03 1.63
CA PHE A 102 3.62 -4.02 1.16
C PHE A 102 3.67 -4.53 -0.28
N GLY A 103 4.09 -3.68 -1.21
CA GLY A 103 4.15 -4.00 -2.63
C GLY A 103 5.56 -4.28 -3.11
N HIS A 104 5.73 -5.36 -3.89
CA HIS A 104 6.94 -5.63 -4.64
C HIS A 104 6.77 -5.29 -6.13
N PRO A 105 7.49 -4.30 -6.66
CA PRO A 105 7.27 -3.78 -8.02
C PRO A 105 7.46 -4.82 -9.13
N TRP A 106 8.49 -5.69 -9.00
CA TRP A 106 8.85 -6.62 -10.08
C TRP A 106 8.24 -8.03 -9.97
N ARG A 107 7.57 -8.35 -8.87
CA ARG A 107 6.99 -9.68 -8.64
C ARG A 107 5.47 -9.70 -8.71
N ASN A 108 4.84 -8.53 -8.87
CA ASN A 108 3.39 -8.38 -8.83
C ASN A 108 2.83 -8.96 -7.51
N GLU A 109 3.56 -8.79 -6.41
CA GLU A 109 3.19 -9.31 -5.10
C GLU A 109 2.76 -8.16 -4.19
N ILE A 110 1.59 -8.33 -3.57
CA ILE A 110 1.11 -7.48 -2.48
C ILE A 110 1.03 -8.34 -1.24
N ILE A 111 1.73 -7.96 -0.18
CA ILE A 111 1.63 -8.57 1.13
C ILE A 111 0.78 -7.69 2.01
N VAL A 112 -0.22 -8.29 2.65
CA VAL A 112 -1.14 -7.61 3.58
C VAL A 112 -0.90 -8.16 4.97
N MET A 113 -0.64 -7.29 5.93
CA MET A 113 -0.43 -7.60 7.35
C MET A 113 -1.64 -7.19 8.17
N GLY A 114 -2.01 -8.03 9.14
CA GLY A 114 -3.07 -7.76 10.12
C GLY A 114 -4.33 -8.56 9.83
N LYS A 115 -4.81 -9.34 10.82
CA LYS A 115 -5.92 -10.31 10.65
C LYS A 115 -7.18 -9.67 10.05
N GLU A 116 -7.54 -8.50 10.56
CA GLU A 116 -8.79 -7.83 10.23
C GLU A 116 -8.70 -7.07 8.89
N LEU A 117 -7.50 -6.64 8.49
CA LEU A 117 -7.20 -6.13 7.15
C LEU A 117 -7.24 -7.25 6.12
N ILE A 118 -6.57 -8.37 6.39
CA ILE A 118 -6.60 -9.58 5.53
C ILE A 118 -8.04 -10.03 5.31
N LYS A 119 -8.87 -10.10 6.37
CA LYS A 119 -10.28 -10.48 6.26
C LYS A 119 -11.07 -9.56 5.32
N ARG A 120 -10.82 -8.25 5.35
CA ARG A 120 -11.47 -7.29 4.44
C ARG A 120 -10.95 -7.41 3.00
N PHE A 121 -9.66 -7.68 2.81
CA PHE A 121 -9.10 -7.98 1.50
C PHE A 121 -9.71 -9.25 0.91
N GLU A 122 -9.83 -10.32 1.70
CA GLU A 122 -10.49 -11.56 1.27
C GLU A 122 -11.95 -11.34 0.86
N LYS A 123 -12.69 -10.55 1.65
CA LYS A 123 -14.09 -10.23 1.34
C LYS A 123 -14.25 -9.48 0.01
N ASN A 124 -13.25 -8.68 -0.37
CA ASN A 124 -13.26 -7.86 -1.59
C ASN A 124 -12.36 -8.41 -2.70
N LYS A 125 -11.80 -9.61 -2.54
CA LYS A 125 -10.80 -10.23 -3.41
C LYS A 125 -11.14 -10.12 -4.89
N GLU A 126 -12.37 -10.49 -5.28
CA GLU A 126 -12.77 -10.53 -6.69
C GLU A 126 -12.80 -9.14 -7.30
N ILE A 127 -13.29 -8.15 -6.55
CA ILE A 127 -13.36 -6.75 -6.99
C ILE A 127 -11.95 -6.14 -7.05
N LEU A 128 -11.08 -6.53 -6.10
CA LEU A 128 -9.68 -6.15 -6.06
C LEU A 128 -8.85 -6.87 -7.15
N GLY A 129 -9.33 -7.97 -7.73
CA GLY A 129 -8.59 -8.74 -8.72
C GLY A 129 -7.34 -9.42 -8.13
N LEU A 130 -7.51 -10.02 -6.94
CA LEU A 130 -6.48 -10.72 -6.16
C LEU A 130 -6.65 -12.25 -6.15
#